data_AF-A0A9X1LN26-F1
#
_entry.id   AF-A0A9X1LN26-F1
#
_cell.length_a   1.000
_cell.length_b   1.000
_cell.length_c   1.000
_cell.angle_alpha   90.00
_cell.angle_beta   90.00
_cell.angle_gamma   90.00
#
_symmetry.space_group_name_H-M   'P 1'
#
loop_
_entity.id
_entity.type
_entity.pdbx_description
1 polymer ?
#
loop_
_entity_poly.entity_id
_entity_poly.type
_entity_poly.pdbx_seq_one_letter_code
_entity_poly.pdbx_strand_id
1 'polypeptide(L)' 'MGTTKISLSLSESDLAFLDAEALGGRYASRSAAVQDAVRLLRESRLADAYAEAFAEGYDEDWDLAADDGLASA' A
#
# COMPACT_ATOMS: atom_id res chain seq x y z
N MET A 1 17.22 2.73 -1.50
CA MET A 1 16.65 1.72 -2.41
C MET A 1 16.94 2.14 -3.84
N GLY A 2 17.38 1.23 -4.70
CA GLY A 2 17.69 1.53 -6.10
C GLY A 2 16.44 1.59 -6.98
N THR A 3 16.53 2.29 -8.11
CA THR A 3 15.48 2.29 -9.14
C THR A 3 15.98 1.57 -10.38
N THR A 4 15.20 0.61 -10.88
CA THR A 4 15.49 -0.15 -12.10
C THR A 4 14.54 0.28 -13.20
N LYS A 5 15.07 0.61 -14.38
CA LYS A 5 14.25 0.87 -15.57
C LYS A 5 13.83 -0.44 -16.20
N ILE A 6 12.58 -0.54 -16.59
CA ILE A 6 11.98 -1.71 -17.25
C ILE A 6 11.26 -1.28 -18.51
N SER A 7 11.18 -2.17 -19.49
CA SER A 7 10.28 -2.03 -20.64
C SER A 7 8.98 -2.77 -20.32
N LEU A 8 7.84 -2.13 -20.59
CA LEU A 8 6.51 -2.64 -20.29
C LEU A 8 5.63 -2.51 -21.52
N SER A 9 4.83 -3.53 -21.81
CA SER A 9 3.73 -3.44 -22.76
C SER A 9 2.46 -3.05 -22.02
N LEU A 10 1.84 -1.95 -22.42
CA LEU A 10 0.58 -1.45 -21.88
C LEU A 10 -0.38 -1.18 -23.04
N SER A 11 -1.69 -1.25 -22.78
CA SER A 11 -2.68 -0.80 -23.75
C SER A 11 -2.56 0.72 -23.96
N GLU A 12 -3.02 1.22 -25.11
CA GLU A 12 -3.04 2.66 -25.36
C GLU A 12 -3.91 3.41 -24.33
N SER A 13 -5.02 2.79 -23.89
CA SER A 13 -5.89 3.35 -22.86
C SER A 13 -5.21 3.45 -21.50
N ASP A 14 -4.42 2.44 -21.09
CA ASP A 14 -3.71 2.48 -19.82
C ASP A 14 -2.61 3.54 -19.86
N LEU A 15 -1.91 3.68 -20.99
CA LEU A 15 -0.91 4.72 -21.18
C LEU A 15 -1.54 6.13 -21.11
N ALA A 16 -2.68 6.33 -21.77
CA ALA A 16 -3.41 7.59 -21.75
C ALA A 16 -3.90 7.94 -20.33
N PHE A 17 -4.31 6.94 -19.54
CA PHE A 17 -4.68 7.14 -18.14
C PHE A 17 -3.48 7.61 -17.30
N LEU A 18 -2.33 6.94 -17.41
CA LEU A 18 -1.11 7.35 -16.69
C LEU A 18 -0.64 8.76 -17.10
N ASP A 19 -0.86 9.14 -18.36
CA ASP A 19 -0.61 10.49 -18.85
C ASP A 19 -1.51 11.53 -18.21
N ALA A 20 -2.81 11.27 -18.17
CA ALA A 20 -3.77 12.18 -17.55
C ALA A 20 -3.44 12.41 -16.06
N GLU A 21 -3.07 11.36 -15.33
CA GLU A 21 -2.71 11.46 -13.91
C GLU A 21 -1.42 12.27 -13.69
N ALA A 22 -0.42 12.13 -14.58
CA ALA A 22 0.80 12.91 -14.51
C ALA A 22 0.59 14.38 -14.92
N LEU A 23 -0.15 14.63 -16.01
CA LEU A 23 -0.48 15.97 -16.49
C LEU A 23 -1.40 16.73 -15.52
N GLY A 24 -2.29 16.01 -14.83
CA GLY A 24 -3.13 16.55 -13.77
C GLY A 24 -2.36 16.89 -12.50
N GLY A 25 -1.05 16.62 -12.44
CA GLY A 25 -0.17 16.96 -11.31
C GLY A 25 -0.28 16.01 -10.12
N ARG A 26 -1.08 14.94 -10.21
CA ARG A 26 -1.21 13.93 -9.16
C ARG A 26 0.10 13.18 -8.94
N TYR A 27 0.82 12.92 -10.03
CA TYR A 27 2.13 12.27 -10.00
C TYR A 27 3.16 13.08 -10.77
N ALA A 28 4.40 13.09 -10.29
CA ALA A 28 5.51 13.79 -10.95
C ALA A 28 5.93 13.13 -12.28
N SER A 29 5.54 11.87 -12.53
CA SER A 29 5.82 11.13 -13.76
C SER A 29 4.95 9.87 -13.88
N ARG A 30 4.91 9.27 -15.08
CA ARG A 30 4.34 7.93 -15.28
C ARG A 30 4.95 6.88 -14.35
N SER A 31 6.26 6.94 -14.11
CA SER A 31 6.93 5.98 -13.22
C SER A 31 6.49 6.12 -11.77
N ALA A 32 6.18 7.34 -11.31
CA ALA A 32 5.62 7.56 -9.98
C ALA A 32 4.21 6.97 -9.84
N ALA A 33 3.36 7.16 -10.86
CA ALA A 33 2.04 6.54 -10.91
C ALA A 33 2.12 5.00 -10.92
N VAL A 34 3.02 4.42 -11.70
CA VAL A 34 3.24 2.95 -11.75
C VAL A 34 3.77 2.42 -10.42
N GLN A 35 4.70 3.13 -9.76
CA GLN A 35 5.17 2.73 -8.43
C GLN A 35 4.03 2.75 -7.40
N ASP A 36 3.14 3.76 -7.46
CA ASP A 36 1.99 3.82 -6.57
C ASP A 36 1.01 2.66 -6.82
N ALA A 37 0.73 2.35 -8.09
CA ALA A 37 -0.08 1.19 -8.45
C ALA A 37 0.51 -0.14 -7.91
N VAL A 38 1.83 -0.30 -7.94
CA VAL A 38 2.51 -1.47 -7.34
C VAL A 38 2.35 -1.48 -5.82
N ARG A 39 2.41 -0.32 -5.15
CA ARG A 39 2.17 -0.20 -3.71
C ARG A 39 0.73 -0.60 -3.37
N LEU A 40 -0.25 -0.06 -4.08
CA LEU A 40 -1.66 -0.39 -3.90
C LEU A 40 -1.94 -1.88 -4.12
N LEU A 41 -1.30 -2.52 -5.09
CA LEU A 41 -1.43 -3.96 -5.32
C LEU A 41 -0.83 -4.81 -4.18
N ARG A 42 0.19 -4.30 -3.47
CA ARG A 42 0.69 -4.96 -2.26
C ARG A 42 -0.33 -4.79 -1.13
N GLU A 43 -0.81 -3.57 -0.91
CA GLU A 43 -1.80 -3.24 0.12
C GLU A 43 -3.11 -4.01 -0.05
N SER A 44 -3.57 -4.21 -1.29
CA SER A 44 -4.79 -5.00 -1.54
C SER A 44 -4.66 -6.46 -1.09
N ARG A 45 -3.43 -6.98 -0.98
CA ARG A 45 -3.16 -8.33 -0.45
C ARG A 45 -3.00 -8.34 1.08
N LEU A 46 -2.77 -7.18 1.71
CA LEU A 46 -2.65 -7.09 3.16
C LEU A 46 -3.99 -7.33 3.85
N ALA A 47 -5.11 -6.96 3.24
CA ALA A 47 -6.43 -7.17 3.85
C ALA A 47 -6.69 -8.66 4.16
N ASP A 48 -6.45 -9.53 3.18
CA ASP A 48 -6.59 -10.98 3.36
C ASP A 48 -5.58 -11.52 4.38
N ALA A 49 -4.33 -11.05 4.33
CA ALA A 49 -3.30 -11.45 5.30
C ALA A 49 -3.62 -11.03 6.73
N TYR A 50 -4.20 -9.83 6.92
CA TYR A 50 -4.68 -9.39 8.23
C TYR A 50 -5.88 -10.21 8.69
N ALA A 51 -6.83 -10.51 7.80
CA ALA A 51 -7.98 -11.34 8.13
C ALA A 51 -7.56 -12.75 8.58
N GLU A 52 -6.59 -13.36 7.88
CA GLU A 52 -5.99 -14.63 8.27
C GLU A 52 -5.29 -14.54 9.63
N ALA A 53 -4.43 -13.52 9.83
CA ALA A 53 -3.72 -13.33 11.10
C ALA A 53 -4.67 -13.11 12.29
N PHE A 54 -5.75 -12.34 12.12
CA PHE A 54 -6.77 -12.18 13.18
C PHE A 54 -7.59 -13.45 13.41
N ALA A 55 -7.74 -14.30 12.40
CA ALA A 55 -8.44 -15.59 12.54
C ALA A 55 -7.60 -16.65 13.29
N GLU A 56 -6.27 -16.52 13.31
CA GLU A 56 -5.38 -17.37 14.14
C GLU A 56 -5.67 -17.23 15.65
N GLY A 57 -6.35 -16.15 16.03
CA GLY A 57 -6.83 -15.91 17.39
C GLY A 57 -6.10 -14.76 18.07
N TYR A 58 -6.79 -14.16 19.03
CA TYR A 58 -6.24 -13.15 19.92
C TYR A 58 -5.87 -13.82 21.25
N ASP A 59 -4.71 -13.44 21.80
CA ASP A 59 -4.31 -13.85 23.14
C ASP A 59 -4.81 -12.79 24.14
N GLU A 60 -5.79 -13.18 24.95
CA GLU A 60 -6.45 -12.31 25.94
C GLU A 60 -5.47 -11.76 26.98
N ASP A 61 -4.30 -12.37 27.19
CA ASP A 61 -3.27 -11.85 28.09
C ASP A 61 -2.73 -10.48 27.62
N TRP A 62 -2.86 -10.14 26.33
CA TRP A 62 -2.52 -8.80 25.82
C TRP A 62 -3.44 -7.70 26.35
N ASP A 63 -4.67 -8.01 26.78
CA ASP A 63 -5.58 -7.02 27.37
C ASP A 63 -5.02 -6.44 28.68
N LEU A 64 -4.18 -7.21 29.38
CA LEU A 64 -3.57 -6.77 30.65
C LEU A 64 -2.63 -5.58 30.47
N ALA A 65 -2.00 -5.46 29.29
CA ALA A 65 -1.07 -4.37 28.99
C ALA A 65 -1.76 -3.15 28.35
N ALA A 66 -3.08 -3.21 28.10
CA ALA A 66 -3.80 -2.16 27.36
C ALA A 66 -3.77 -0.79 28.08
N ASP A 67 -3.69 -0.80 29.41
CA ASP A 67 -3.69 0.40 30.25
C ASP A 67 -2.30 0.81 30.77
N ASP A 68 -1.24 0.11 30.36
CA ASP A 68 0.12 0.37 30.82
C ASP A 68 0.56 1.81 30.47
N GLY A 69 1.00 2.57 31.49
CA GLY A 69 1.47 3.94 31.33
C GLY A 69 0.38 5.01 31.18
N LEU A 70 -0.90 4.65 31.26
CA LEU A 70 -2.03 5.61 31.20
C LEU A 70 -2.36 6.28 32.55
N ALA A 71 -1.78 5.80 33.66
CA ALA A 71 -1.89 6.47 34.95
C ALA A 71 -1.10 7.79 34.92
N SER A 72 -1.82 8.92 34.96
CA SER A 72 -1.20 10.25 35.08
C SER A 72 -0.39 10.37 36.37
N ALA A 73 0.79 10.98 36.27
CA ALA A 73 1.63 11.39 37.41
C ALA A 73 0.93 12.33 38.39
#